data_AF-A0A821GAA1-F1
#
_entry.id   AF-A0A821GAA1-F1
#
_cell.length_a   1.000
_cell.length_b   1.000
_cell.length_c   1.000
_cell.angle_alpha   90.00
_cell.angle_beta   90.00
_cell.angle_gamma   90.00
#
_symmetry.space_group_name_H-M   'P 1'
#
loop_
_entity.id
_entity.type
_entity.pdbx_description
1 polymer ?
#
loop_
_entity_poly.entity_id
_entity_poly.type
_entity_poly.pdbx_seq_one_letter_code
_entity_poly.pdbx_strand_id
1 'polypeptide(L)'
;MGTFIESGYFWKGGQTLKVPMELFKLNRQRLCEALRSHRTLPSDSFVLLKGGTSEMRYCSDHEPLFRQESFFHWAFGVIEPDFFGAINVQNNESILFIPRLPPSYVAWMGKIKEPDEFKQIYHVDHVYYVDELDKVFTELVGKSKLILVLNGLNTDSGSESKPAHFDGIEKFHVDKTTLHPIITECRVSKTDLELDVLRYTNKISSEAHKFVMLNIKDGMHEYEIEALFQYYCHRYGAMRHMSYTCICATGENPATLHYGHAGAPNDRQFISKDMCLFDMGGEYYCYASDITCSFPVSGHFTNEQRIIYEAVLDANRQVMKSVQPNVSWVDMHLLAERTQLEHLKAAGLVQGDIDEMMNARLGALFMPHGLGHLIGIDTHDVGGYLDPHTRSTLPGLKSLRTNRLLKERMCITIEPGIYFNQALLNDAYNNDELSKFLNKNVIDKYLHVGGVRIEDNIVITKDGCELLTKVPRSCDEIEEWMKHNDRNVLDKIDYQLFDELNKKYQYQNQYITIKANS
;
A
#
# COMPACT_ATOMS: atom_id res chain seq x y z
N MET A 1 20.37 25.58 5.58
CA MET A 1 20.66 24.25 4.99
C MET A 1 20.34 23.21 6.04
N GLY A 2 19.06 22.85 6.18
CA GLY A 2 18.59 21.95 7.24
C GLY A 2 18.51 20.52 6.72
N THR A 3 19.17 19.58 7.38
CA THR A 3 18.93 18.16 7.22
C THR A 3 17.46 17.84 7.53
N PHE A 4 16.83 17.00 6.71
CA PHE A 4 15.39 16.66 6.71
C PHE A 4 14.89 15.83 7.91
N ILE A 5 15.73 15.70 8.93
CA ILE A 5 15.44 15.00 10.18
C ILE A 5 15.91 15.95 11.28
N GLU A 6 14.97 16.51 12.03
CA GLU A 6 15.27 17.20 13.29
C GLU A 6 15.60 16.12 14.33
N SER A 7 16.44 16.40 15.32
CA SER A 7 16.73 15.40 16.36
C SER A 7 15.41 14.87 16.94
N GLY A 8 15.20 13.55 16.82
CA GLY A 8 14.00 12.85 17.28
C GLY A 8 12.81 12.80 16.34
N TYR A 9 12.82 13.48 15.19
CA TYR A 9 11.69 13.47 14.23
C TYR A 9 12.13 13.51 12.77
N PHE A 10 11.53 12.67 11.93
CA PHE A 10 11.52 12.90 10.50
C PHE A 10 10.48 13.98 10.17
N TRP A 11 10.91 15.04 9.49
CA TRP A 11 10.02 16.14 9.11
C TRP A 11 10.52 16.87 7.87
N LYS A 12 9.62 17.08 6.91
CA LYS A 12 9.90 17.80 5.65
C LYS A 12 9.48 19.27 5.69
N GLY A 13 9.10 19.81 6.85
CA GLY A 13 8.71 21.21 7.03
C GLY A 13 7.24 21.47 6.68
N GLY A 14 6.83 22.74 6.74
CA GLY A 14 5.47 23.15 6.38
C GLY A 14 4.40 22.44 7.22
N GLN A 15 3.38 21.90 6.55
CA GLN A 15 2.27 21.18 7.17
C GLN A 15 2.45 19.64 7.13
N THR A 16 3.64 19.15 6.79
CA THR A 16 3.87 17.70 6.70
C THR A 16 3.94 17.07 8.10
N LEU A 17 3.62 15.79 8.19
CA LEU A 17 3.62 15.06 9.46
C LEU A 17 5.04 14.98 10.06
N LYS A 18 5.17 15.30 11.35
CA LYS A 18 6.36 14.98 12.14
C LYS A 18 6.26 13.53 12.61
N VAL A 19 7.16 12.67 12.14
CA VAL A 19 7.18 11.24 12.54
C VAL A 19 8.26 11.06 13.61
N PRO A 20 7.89 10.74 14.86
CA PRO A 20 8.88 10.59 15.94
C PRO A 20 9.72 9.32 15.74
N MET A 21 11.02 9.41 16.03
CA MET A 21 11.91 8.22 16.04
C MET A 21 11.51 7.18 17.09
N GLU A 22 10.69 7.57 18.07
CA GLU A 22 10.07 6.65 19.03
C GLU A 22 9.25 5.56 18.34
N LEU A 23 8.71 5.81 17.14
CA LEU A 23 8.03 4.80 16.32
C LEU A 23 8.94 3.59 16.10
N PHE A 24 10.15 3.83 15.59
CA PHE A 24 11.09 2.77 15.27
C PHE A 24 11.66 2.11 16.53
N LYS A 25 11.88 2.89 17.60
CA LYS A 25 12.29 2.33 18.89
C LYS A 25 11.25 1.36 19.45
N LEU A 26 9.97 1.72 19.41
CA LEU A 26 8.86 0.85 19.80
C LEU A 26 8.81 -0.42 18.93
N ASN A 27 9.03 -0.31 17.62
CA ASN A 27 9.10 -1.46 16.73
C ASN A 27 10.23 -2.43 17.11
N ARG A 28 11.44 -1.92 17.41
CA ARG A 28 12.55 -2.76 17.91
C ARG A 28 12.19 -3.46 19.22
N GLN A 29 11.57 -2.75 20.17
CA GLN A 29 11.14 -3.33 21.45
C GLN A 29 10.12 -4.47 21.23
N ARG A 30 9.09 -4.23 20.40
CA ARG A 30 8.08 -5.24 20.05
C ARG A 30 8.70 -6.47 19.40
N LEU A 31 9.68 -6.28 18.51
CA LEU A 31 10.41 -7.38 17.89
C LEU A 31 11.18 -8.21 18.93
N CYS A 32 11.93 -7.54 19.83
CA CYS A 32 12.67 -8.22 20.90
C CYS A 32 11.75 -8.96 21.87
N GLU A 33 10.60 -8.38 22.22
CA GLU A 33 9.57 -9.06 23.02
C GLU A 33 9.04 -10.31 22.30
N ALA A 34 8.65 -10.19 21.04
CA ALA A 34 8.15 -11.33 20.25
C ALA A 34 9.20 -12.44 20.10
N LEU A 35 10.46 -12.09 19.88
CA LEU A 35 11.57 -13.05 19.82
C LEU A 35 11.78 -13.79 21.15
N ARG A 36 11.76 -13.07 22.28
CA ARG A 36 11.90 -13.66 23.62
C ARG A 36 10.72 -14.55 24.00
N SER A 37 9.51 -14.21 23.53
CA SER A 37 8.32 -15.04 23.72
C SER A 37 8.30 -16.28 22.83
N HIS A 38 8.95 -16.24 21.66
CA HIS A 38 8.98 -17.37 20.73
C HIS A 38 9.87 -18.51 21.23
N ARG A 39 11.07 -18.21 21.72
CA ARG A 39 11.97 -19.20 22.31
C ARG A 39 13.02 -18.54 23.22
N THR A 40 13.59 -19.33 24.13
CA THR A 40 14.76 -18.90 24.90
C THR A 40 15.96 -18.68 23.97
N LEU A 41 16.46 -17.45 23.94
CA LEU A 41 17.64 -17.04 23.17
C LEU A 41 18.80 -16.69 24.13
N PRO A 42 20.06 -16.98 23.79
CA PRO A 42 21.24 -16.53 24.55
C PRO A 42 21.24 -15.01 24.84
N SER A 43 21.93 -14.60 25.90
CA SER A 43 21.86 -13.20 26.36
C SER A 43 22.49 -12.18 25.40
N ASP A 44 23.42 -12.66 24.59
CA ASP A 44 24.19 -11.94 23.57
C ASP A 44 23.68 -12.26 22.14
N SER A 45 22.40 -12.61 21.97
CA SER A 45 21.80 -12.79 20.64
C SER A 45 21.47 -11.45 19.99
N PHE A 46 21.89 -11.26 18.74
CA PHE A 46 21.59 -10.05 17.97
C PHE A 46 20.73 -10.33 16.75
N VAL A 47 19.75 -9.47 16.49
CA VAL A 47 19.21 -9.29 15.14
C VAL A 47 20.21 -8.46 14.34
N LEU A 48 20.47 -8.84 13.10
CA LEU A 48 21.26 -8.05 12.14
C LEU A 48 20.48 -7.89 10.83
N LEU A 49 20.25 -6.64 10.45
CA LEU A 49 19.62 -6.24 9.19
C LEU A 49 20.59 -5.42 8.35
N LYS A 50 20.51 -5.60 7.03
CA LYS A 50 21.23 -4.79 6.05
C LYS A 50 20.21 -3.86 5.38
N GLY A 51 20.49 -2.57 5.33
CA GLY A 51 19.71 -1.61 4.55
C GLY A 51 19.88 -1.82 3.05
N GLY A 52 19.06 -1.11 2.27
CA GLY A 52 19.20 -1.00 0.84
C GLY A 52 20.54 -0.39 0.45
N THR A 53 21.04 -0.80 -0.71
CA THR A 53 22.25 -0.29 -1.35
C THR A 53 21.84 0.59 -2.52
N SER A 54 22.58 1.67 -2.77
CA SER A 54 22.42 2.48 -3.97
C SER A 54 22.73 1.65 -5.22
N GLU A 55 21.79 1.61 -6.16
CA GLU A 55 21.96 0.90 -7.42
C GLU A 55 22.16 1.89 -8.58
N MET A 56 22.80 1.41 -9.65
CA MET A 56 22.96 2.18 -10.88
C MET A 56 22.03 1.63 -11.95
N ARG A 57 21.54 2.50 -12.83
CA ARG A 57 20.76 2.08 -13.99
C ARG A 57 21.67 1.29 -14.95
N TYR A 58 21.52 -0.04 -14.91
CA TYR A 58 22.34 -0.97 -15.68
C TYR A 58 23.85 -0.70 -15.49
N CYS A 59 24.59 -0.43 -16.56
CA CYS A 59 26.02 -0.13 -16.54
C CYS A 59 26.34 1.37 -16.63
N SER A 60 25.35 2.26 -16.49
CA SER A 60 25.56 3.71 -16.45
C SER A 60 25.92 4.20 -15.05
N ASP A 61 26.20 5.49 -14.91
CA ASP A 61 26.42 6.20 -13.64
C ASP A 61 25.15 6.89 -13.11
N HIS A 62 24.00 6.63 -13.72
CA HIS A 62 22.72 7.20 -13.28
C HIS A 62 22.16 6.40 -12.10
N GLU A 63 22.24 6.99 -10.90
CA GLU A 63 21.61 6.47 -9.68
C GLU A 63 20.11 6.82 -9.67
N PRO A 64 19.20 5.83 -9.70
CA PRO A 64 17.79 6.08 -9.45
C PRO A 64 17.59 6.62 -8.02
N LEU A 65 16.48 7.30 -7.79
CA LEU A 65 16.17 7.79 -6.46
C LEU A 65 16.06 6.61 -5.46
N PHE A 66 16.93 6.62 -4.44
CA PHE A 66 16.97 5.59 -3.41
C PHE A 66 15.71 5.60 -2.52
N ARG A 67 15.16 4.40 -2.26
CA ARG A 67 14.11 4.11 -1.27
C ARG A 67 14.61 2.92 -0.43
N GLN A 68 14.46 3.01 0.88
CA GLN A 68 15.01 2.04 1.83
C GLN A 68 14.38 0.64 1.72
N GLU A 69 15.10 -0.41 2.15
CA GLU A 69 14.53 -1.74 2.34
C GLU A 69 13.50 -1.73 3.50
N SER A 70 12.33 -2.34 3.29
CA SER A 70 11.14 -2.16 4.14
C SER A 70 11.32 -2.67 5.58
N PHE A 71 11.97 -3.82 5.79
CA PHE A 71 12.21 -4.33 7.14
C PHE A 71 13.26 -3.49 7.89
N PHE A 72 14.29 -3.02 7.20
CA PHE A 72 15.28 -2.10 7.75
C PHE A 72 14.65 -0.76 8.13
N HIS A 73 13.82 -0.20 7.24
CA HIS A 73 13.06 1.00 7.52
C HIS A 73 12.15 0.81 8.75
N TRP A 74 11.38 -0.28 8.81
CA TRP A 74 10.49 -0.58 9.94
C TRP A 74 11.20 -0.58 11.29
N ALA A 75 12.45 -1.07 11.32
CA ALA A 75 13.25 -1.17 12.54
C ALA A 75 14.00 0.12 12.91
N PHE A 76 14.42 0.93 11.93
CA PHE A 76 15.36 2.03 12.18
C PHE A 76 14.97 3.41 11.61
N GLY A 77 14.05 3.48 10.63
CA GLY A 77 13.68 4.74 9.99
C GLY A 77 14.79 5.39 9.14
N VAL A 78 15.90 4.69 8.92
CA VAL A 78 17.06 5.25 8.20
C VAL A 78 16.74 5.51 6.74
N ILE A 79 17.11 6.68 6.23
CA ILE A 79 16.91 7.07 4.82
C ILE A 79 18.16 6.94 3.96
N GLU A 80 19.34 6.84 4.57
CA GLU A 80 20.59 6.69 3.85
C GLU A 80 20.82 5.23 3.36
N PRO A 81 21.49 5.05 2.21
CA PRO A 81 21.86 3.74 1.68
C PRO A 81 23.09 3.17 2.39
N ASP A 82 23.28 1.85 2.26
CA ASP A 82 24.46 1.10 2.69
C ASP A 82 24.69 0.99 4.20
N PHE A 83 23.64 1.21 4.99
CA PHE A 83 23.69 1.06 6.44
C PHE A 83 23.45 -0.39 6.85
N PHE A 84 23.98 -0.77 8.02
CA PHE A 84 23.52 -1.95 8.75
C PHE A 84 22.94 -1.52 10.10
N GLY A 85 22.16 -2.41 10.69
CA GLY A 85 21.46 -2.15 11.94
C GLY A 85 21.37 -3.44 12.74
N ALA A 86 21.77 -3.36 14.00
CA ALA A 86 21.73 -4.48 14.92
C ALA A 86 20.88 -4.16 16.15
N ILE A 87 20.26 -5.19 16.73
CA ILE A 87 19.41 -5.08 17.91
C ILE A 87 19.77 -6.23 18.85
N ASN A 88 20.21 -5.92 20.07
CA ASN A 88 20.38 -6.93 21.10
C ASN A 88 19.00 -7.36 21.61
N VAL A 89 18.72 -8.66 21.51
CA VAL A 89 17.38 -9.20 21.78
C VAL A 89 16.99 -9.13 23.26
N GLN A 90 17.95 -9.12 24.18
CA GLN A 90 17.65 -9.13 25.62
C GLN A 90 17.41 -7.75 26.21
N ASN A 91 18.25 -6.78 25.88
CA ASN A 91 18.24 -5.45 26.49
C ASN A 91 17.67 -4.36 25.55
N ASN A 92 17.29 -4.73 24.33
CA ASN A 92 16.75 -3.84 23.28
C ASN A 92 17.74 -2.76 22.77
N GLU A 93 19.03 -2.86 23.10
CA GLU A 93 20.04 -1.92 22.62
C GLU A 93 20.17 -2.01 21.10
N SER A 94 20.17 -0.84 20.47
CA SER A 94 20.18 -0.66 19.03
C SER A 94 21.48 -0.02 18.55
N ILE A 95 22.03 -0.58 17.49
CA ILE A 95 23.31 -0.18 16.92
C ILE A 95 23.10 0.11 15.43
N LEU A 96 23.55 1.27 14.96
CA LEU A 96 23.66 1.54 13.53
C LEU A 96 25.12 1.45 13.09
N PHE A 97 25.33 0.92 11.88
CA PHE A 97 26.62 0.93 11.21
C PHE A 97 26.50 1.77 9.95
N ILE A 98 27.30 2.84 9.89
CA ILE A 98 27.26 3.83 8.81
C ILE A 98 28.45 3.65 7.86
N PRO A 99 28.31 3.91 6.56
CA PRO A 99 29.45 3.91 5.64
C PRO A 99 30.50 4.95 6.07
N ARG A 100 31.78 4.59 5.99
CA ARG A 100 32.88 5.55 6.13
C ARG A 100 33.08 6.25 4.80
N LEU A 101 32.65 7.51 4.73
CA LEU A 101 32.66 8.26 3.48
C LEU A 101 34.03 8.95 3.24
N PRO A 102 34.52 9.00 1.98
CA PRO A 102 35.78 9.67 1.67
C PRO A 102 35.62 11.20 1.73
N PRO A 103 36.70 11.97 1.96
CA PRO A 103 36.64 13.44 2.02
C PRO A 103 36.02 14.10 0.77
N SER A 104 36.15 13.48 -0.40
CA SER A 104 35.54 13.97 -1.65
C SER A 104 34.02 14.05 -1.58
N TYR A 105 33.35 13.26 -0.73
CA TYR A 105 31.91 13.25 -0.55
C TYR A 105 31.34 14.65 -0.24
N VAL A 106 32.11 15.47 0.50
CA VAL A 106 31.72 16.85 0.83
C VAL A 106 31.46 17.69 -0.42
N ALA A 107 32.26 17.52 -1.46
CA ALA A 107 32.13 18.28 -2.70
C ALA A 107 30.96 17.82 -3.57
N TRP A 108 30.61 16.52 -3.53
CA TRP A 108 29.65 15.92 -4.46
C TRP A 108 28.25 15.70 -3.85
N MET A 109 28.21 15.22 -2.61
CA MET A 109 27.00 14.67 -1.99
C MET A 109 26.57 15.44 -0.73
N GLY A 110 27.46 16.27 -0.18
CA GLY A 110 27.18 17.17 0.94
C GLY A 110 27.90 16.79 2.24
N LYS A 111 27.45 17.36 3.36
CA LYS A 111 28.12 17.22 4.67
C LYS A 111 28.29 15.73 5.04
N ILE A 112 29.53 15.33 5.36
CA ILE A 112 29.82 14.08 6.09
C ILE A 112 29.42 14.31 7.55
N LYS A 113 28.45 13.53 8.03
CA LYS A 113 27.99 13.57 9.42
C LYS A 113 28.80 12.60 10.26
N GLU A 114 29.09 12.98 11.49
CA GLU A 114 29.79 12.12 12.44
C GLU A 114 28.85 11.10 13.12
N PRO A 115 29.36 9.98 13.66
CA PRO A 115 28.55 8.95 14.32
C PRO A 115 27.57 9.50 15.39
N ASP A 116 28.01 10.46 16.20
CA ASP A 116 27.16 11.08 17.23
C ASP A 116 25.97 11.86 16.65
N GLU A 117 26.10 12.41 15.43
CA GLU A 117 24.97 13.07 14.77
C GLU A 117 23.91 12.03 14.37
N PHE A 118 24.32 10.90 13.78
CA PHE A 118 23.39 9.82 13.44
C PHE A 118 22.72 9.22 14.70
N LYS A 119 23.46 9.13 15.80
CA LYS A 119 22.92 8.72 17.09
C LYS A 119 21.77 9.63 17.55
N GLN A 120 21.96 10.94 17.44
CA GLN A 120 20.96 11.96 17.78
C GLN A 120 19.81 12.08 16.77
N ILE A 121 20.06 11.76 15.50
CA ILE A 121 19.06 11.76 14.43
C ILE A 121 18.11 10.58 14.61
N TYR A 122 18.65 9.37 14.76
CA TYR A 122 17.88 8.11 14.75
C TYR A 122 17.53 7.55 16.13
N HIS A 123 17.98 8.21 17.21
CA HIS A 123 17.71 7.79 18.59
C HIS A 123 18.07 6.31 18.82
N VAL A 124 19.27 5.94 18.35
CA VAL A 124 19.88 4.63 18.60
C VAL A 124 20.91 4.74 19.72
N ASP A 125 21.28 3.60 20.30
CA ASP A 125 22.14 3.56 21.48
C ASP A 125 23.62 3.70 21.09
N HIS A 126 24.01 3.10 19.96
CA HIS A 126 25.38 3.15 19.44
C HIS A 126 25.41 3.36 17.93
N VAL A 127 26.50 3.98 17.46
CA VAL A 127 26.80 4.14 16.04
C VAL A 127 28.28 3.82 15.80
N TYR A 128 28.55 2.92 14.86
CA TYR A 128 29.89 2.53 14.41
C TYR A 128 29.97 2.62 12.89
N TYR A 129 31.14 2.36 12.31
CA TYR A 129 31.27 2.27 10.85
C TYR A 129 31.03 0.86 10.34
N VAL A 130 30.54 0.74 9.10
CA VAL A 130 30.32 -0.56 8.43
C VAL A 130 31.61 -1.39 8.34
N ASP A 131 32.76 -0.73 8.11
CA ASP A 131 34.07 -1.40 8.10
C ASP A 131 34.54 -1.90 9.48
N GLU A 132 33.80 -1.62 10.55
CA GLU A 132 34.07 -2.07 11.92
C GLU A 132 33.13 -3.22 12.36
N LEU A 133 32.22 -3.69 11.50
CA LEU A 133 31.22 -4.72 11.83
C LEU A 133 31.83 -5.96 12.49
N ASP A 134 32.86 -6.56 11.87
CA ASP A 134 33.53 -7.76 12.40
C ASP A 134 34.13 -7.53 13.79
N LYS A 135 34.82 -6.40 13.96
CA LYS A 135 35.44 -6.02 15.22
C LYS A 135 34.39 -5.84 16.31
N VAL A 136 33.35 -5.05 16.04
CA VAL A 136 32.28 -4.74 17.00
C VAL A 136 31.53 -6.01 17.39
N PHE A 137 31.14 -6.86 16.44
CA PHE A 137 30.47 -8.12 16.76
C PHE A 137 31.38 -9.10 17.52
N THR A 138 32.69 -9.12 17.22
CA THR A 138 33.64 -9.96 17.98
C THR A 138 33.78 -9.50 19.44
N GLU A 139 33.68 -8.20 19.69
CA GLU A 139 33.72 -7.62 21.03
C GLU A 139 32.39 -7.77 21.80
N LEU A 140 31.25 -7.62 21.12
CA LEU A 140 29.91 -7.60 21.74
C LEU A 140 29.26 -8.99 21.86
N VAL A 141 29.40 -9.85 20.84
CA VAL A 141 28.75 -11.16 20.80
C VAL A 141 29.66 -12.17 21.47
N GLY A 142 29.66 -12.12 22.81
CA GLY A 142 30.57 -12.84 23.69
C GLY A 142 30.75 -14.33 23.40
N LYS A 143 29.95 -15.21 24.02
CA LYS A 143 30.19 -16.67 23.99
C LYS A 143 29.16 -17.44 23.15
N SER A 144 27.93 -16.94 22.99
CA SER A 144 26.90 -17.71 22.26
C SER A 144 27.00 -17.56 20.75
N LYS A 145 27.59 -16.44 20.30
CA LYS A 145 27.83 -16.14 18.89
C LYS A 145 26.59 -16.20 17.99
N LEU A 146 25.37 -16.01 18.52
CA LEU A 146 24.15 -16.12 17.71
C LEU A 146 23.76 -14.79 17.05
N ILE A 147 23.65 -14.80 15.72
CA ILE A 147 23.13 -13.69 14.91
C ILE A 147 21.88 -14.18 14.16
N LEU A 148 20.76 -13.48 14.35
CA LEU A 148 19.52 -13.68 13.62
C LEU A 148 19.52 -12.75 12.40
N VAL A 149 19.40 -13.31 11.20
CA VAL A 149 19.33 -12.53 9.95
C VAL A 149 18.01 -12.77 9.23
N LEU A 150 17.60 -11.79 8.44
CA LEU A 150 16.34 -11.83 7.70
C LEU A 150 16.47 -12.73 6.46
N ASN A 151 15.78 -13.87 6.46
CA ASN A 151 15.68 -14.74 5.29
C ASN A 151 14.27 -15.36 5.23
N GLY A 152 13.47 -14.95 4.25
CA GLY A 152 12.18 -15.58 4.00
C GLY A 152 11.52 -15.10 2.72
N LEU A 153 10.50 -15.84 2.32
CA LEU A 153 9.77 -15.67 1.07
C LEU A 153 8.71 -14.57 1.21
N ASN A 154 8.76 -13.57 0.33
CA ASN A 154 7.61 -12.70 0.10
C ASN A 154 6.54 -13.47 -0.72
N THR A 155 5.34 -13.55 -0.19
CA THR A 155 4.27 -14.42 -0.72
C THR A 155 3.50 -13.83 -1.91
N ASP A 156 3.81 -12.60 -2.30
CA ASP A 156 3.24 -11.93 -3.47
C ASP A 156 4.21 -11.91 -4.65
N SER A 157 5.50 -11.60 -4.40
CA SER A 157 6.52 -11.56 -5.44
C SER A 157 7.22 -12.90 -5.67
N GLY A 158 7.13 -13.83 -4.72
CA GLY A 158 7.90 -15.08 -4.74
C GLY A 158 9.41 -14.88 -4.54
N SER A 159 9.85 -13.67 -4.16
CA SER A 159 11.26 -13.35 -3.93
C SER A 159 11.65 -13.61 -2.48
N GLU A 160 12.88 -14.09 -2.25
CA GLU A 160 13.45 -14.22 -0.91
C GLU A 160 14.15 -12.92 -0.47
N SER A 161 13.95 -12.52 0.79
CA SER A 161 14.70 -11.43 1.41
C SER A 161 16.19 -11.77 1.44
N LYS A 162 17.05 -10.81 1.12
CA LYS A 162 18.52 -11.01 1.14
C LYS A 162 19.04 -10.94 2.58
N PRO A 163 19.63 -12.02 3.13
CA PRO A 163 20.17 -12.00 4.48
C PRO A 163 21.35 -11.04 4.60
N ALA A 164 21.45 -10.36 5.75
CA ALA A 164 22.61 -9.53 6.05
C ALA A 164 23.90 -10.37 6.05
N HIS A 165 24.97 -9.80 5.49
CA HIS A 165 26.28 -10.44 5.39
C HIS A 165 27.38 -9.38 5.51
N PHE A 166 28.46 -9.75 6.19
CA PHE A 166 29.71 -8.99 6.28
C PHE A 166 30.89 -9.97 6.39
N ASP A 167 32.07 -9.54 5.96
CA ASP A 167 33.30 -10.34 6.07
C ASP A 167 33.62 -10.60 7.55
N GLY A 168 33.71 -11.85 7.98
CA GLY A 168 33.88 -12.23 9.39
C GLY A 168 32.62 -12.83 10.03
N ILE A 169 31.45 -12.74 9.38
CA ILE A 169 30.19 -13.28 9.92
C ILE A 169 30.25 -14.80 10.13
N GLU A 170 31.09 -15.52 9.40
CA GLU A 170 31.32 -16.96 9.51
C GLU A 170 31.90 -17.39 10.87
N LYS A 171 32.44 -16.43 11.65
CA LYS A 171 32.88 -16.67 13.04
C LYS A 171 31.70 -16.91 14.00
N PHE A 172 30.48 -16.57 13.55
CA PHE A 172 29.24 -16.60 14.33
C PHE A 172 28.29 -17.69 13.85
N HIS A 173 27.41 -18.13 14.74
CA HIS A 173 26.28 -18.96 14.37
C HIS A 173 25.16 -18.08 13.82
N VAL A 174 24.83 -18.26 12.55
CA VAL A 174 23.82 -17.45 11.84
C VAL A 174 22.52 -18.25 11.71
N ASP A 175 21.46 -17.77 12.35
CA ASP A 175 20.10 -18.28 12.19
C ASP A 175 19.37 -17.46 11.13
N LYS A 176 18.89 -18.16 10.11
CA LYS A 176 18.17 -17.57 8.96
C LYS A 176 16.66 -17.78 9.03
N THR A 177 16.16 -18.61 9.94
CA THR A 177 14.75 -19.06 9.90
C THR A 177 13.88 -18.35 10.92
N THR A 178 14.44 -17.96 12.07
CA THR A 178 13.66 -17.44 13.20
C THR A 178 13.13 -16.03 12.95
N LEU A 179 13.94 -15.14 12.36
CA LEU A 179 13.63 -13.71 12.32
C LEU A 179 12.42 -13.40 11.42
N HIS A 180 12.42 -13.92 10.19
CA HIS A 180 11.44 -13.55 9.16
C HIS A 180 9.97 -13.69 9.60
N PRO A 181 9.49 -14.85 10.10
CA PRO A 181 8.08 -14.97 10.50
C PRO A 181 7.71 -14.01 11.64
N ILE A 182 8.63 -13.77 12.58
CA ILE A 182 8.38 -12.95 13.77
C ILE A 182 8.33 -11.46 13.44
N ILE A 183 9.31 -10.95 12.70
CA ILE A 183 9.32 -9.53 12.28
C ILE A 183 8.19 -9.23 11.29
N THR A 184 7.82 -10.21 10.44
CA THR A 184 6.66 -10.10 9.56
C THR A 184 5.37 -9.97 10.36
N GLU A 185 5.13 -10.81 11.37
CA GLU A 185 3.93 -10.70 12.22
C GLU A 185 3.90 -9.39 13.01
N CYS A 186 5.06 -8.85 13.41
CA CYS A 186 5.14 -7.52 14.01
C CYS A 186 4.68 -6.41 13.05
N ARG A 187 5.04 -6.49 11.75
CA ARG A 187 4.59 -5.55 10.71
C ARG A 187 3.10 -5.67 10.38
N VAL A 188 2.51 -6.86 10.51
CA VAL A 188 1.07 -7.07 10.28
C VAL A 188 0.22 -6.19 11.22
N SER A 189 0.64 -6.04 12.48
CA SER A 189 -0.06 -5.25 13.49
C SER A 189 0.57 -3.86 13.66
N LYS A 190 -0.11 -2.80 13.22
CA LYS A 190 0.46 -1.43 13.22
C LYS A 190 0.41 -0.83 14.61
N THR A 191 1.43 -0.11 15.07
CA THR A 191 1.39 0.71 16.31
C THR A 191 0.60 2.00 16.09
N ASP A 192 0.23 2.73 17.15
CA ASP A 192 -0.52 3.98 16.99
C ASP A 192 0.31 5.03 16.24
N LEU A 193 1.64 5.02 16.44
CA LEU A 193 2.58 5.87 15.72
C LEU A 193 2.63 5.51 14.23
N GLU A 194 2.56 4.22 13.87
CA GLU A 194 2.46 3.80 12.46
C GLU A 194 1.11 4.19 11.84
N LEU A 195 0.03 4.04 12.61
CA LEU A 195 -1.30 4.44 12.18
C LEU A 195 -1.37 5.94 11.89
N ASP A 196 -0.69 6.78 12.67
CA ASP A 196 -0.63 8.22 12.40
C ASP A 196 0.03 8.55 11.04
N VAL A 197 1.03 7.77 10.62
CA VAL A 197 1.64 7.91 9.30
C VAL A 197 0.69 7.44 8.20
N LEU A 198 0.04 6.28 8.37
CA LEU A 198 -0.93 5.75 7.38
C LEU A 198 -2.18 6.63 7.23
N ARG A 199 -2.61 7.25 8.32
CA ARG A 199 -3.64 8.29 8.38
C ARG A 199 -3.23 9.51 7.55
N TYR A 200 -1.99 9.96 7.72
CA TYR A 200 -1.44 11.07 6.92
C TYR A 200 -1.30 10.71 5.44
N THR A 201 -0.82 9.51 5.11
CA THR A 201 -0.67 9.10 3.70
C THR A 201 -2.02 9.05 3.00
N ASN A 202 -3.02 8.46 3.65
CA ASN A 202 -4.40 8.43 3.17
C ASN A 202 -5.00 9.83 3.04
N LYS A 203 -4.75 10.74 3.98
CA LYS A 203 -5.23 12.13 3.88
C LYS A 203 -4.71 12.79 2.61
N ILE A 204 -3.39 12.78 2.41
CA ILE A 204 -2.78 13.45 1.26
C ILE A 204 -3.21 12.80 -0.06
N SER A 205 -3.18 11.47 -0.16
CA SER A 205 -3.59 10.77 -1.37
C SER A 205 -5.08 10.97 -1.67
N SER A 206 -5.94 11.03 -0.65
CA SER A 206 -7.36 11.38 -0.83
C SER A 206 -7.55 12.81 -1.34
N GLU A 207 -6.77 13.76 -0.81
CA GLU A 207 -6.76 15.15 -1.29
C GLU A 207 -6.24 15.25 -2.74
N ALA A 208 -5.23 14.46 -3.11
CA ALA A 208 -4.73 14.37 -4.48
C ALA A 208 -5.77 13.76 -5.44
N HIS A 209 -6.51 12.71 -5.03
CA HIS A 209 -7.64 12.16 -5.79
C HIS A 209 -8.73 13.20 -6.04
N LYS A 210 -9.12 13.93 -5.00
CA LYS A 210 -10.07 15.05 -5.11
C LYS A 210 -9.56 16.15 -6.02
N PHE A 211 -8.26 16.45 -5.97
CA PHE A 211 -7.61 17.43 -6.83
C PHE A 211 -7.64 17.01 -8.30
N VAL A 212 -7.37 15.75 -8.63
CA VAL A 212 -7.45 15.28 -10.02
C VAL A 212 -8.89 15.26 -10.54
N MET A 213 -9.88 14.86 -9.72
CA MET A 213 -11.30 14.94 -10.10
C MET A 213 -11.74 16.36 -10.48
N LEU A 214 -11.17 17.39 -9.84
CA LEU A 214 -11.46 18.80 -10.13
C LEU A 214 -10.71 19.37 -11.33
N ASN A 215 -9.79 18.63 -11.93
CA ASN A 215 -8.93 19.14 -13.00
C ASN A 215 -8.92 18.24 -14.24
N ILE A 216 -9.70 17.16 -14.25
CA ILE A 216 -9.87 16.31 -15.44
C ILE A 216 -10.64 17.06 -16.52
N LYS A 217 -10.18 17.02 -17.77
CA LYS A 217 -10.87 17.67 -18.89
C LYS A 217 -10.86 16.77 -20.12
N ASP A 218 -11.91 16.86 -20.92
CA ASP A 218 -11.96 16.20 -22.22
C ASP A 218 -10.73 16.57 -23.06
N GLY A 219 -10.12 15.58 -23.70
CA GLY A 219 -8.92 15.76 -24.53
C GLY A 219 -7.57 15.74 -23.79
N MET A 220 -7.52 15.72 -22.45
CA MET A 220 -6.28 15.41 -21.72
C MET A 220 -5.90 13.93 -21.90
N HIS A 221 -4.65 13.59 -21.57
CA HIS A 221 -4.18 12.21 -21.52
C HIS A 221 -4.11 11.69 -20.09
N GLU A 222 -4.16 10.37 -19.95
CA GLU A 222 -4.03 9.66 -18.67
C GLU A 222 -2.77 10.07 -17.89
N TYR A 223 -1.60 10.19 -18.54
CA TYR A 223 -0.34 10.59 -17.89
C TYR A 223 -0.37 12.02 -17.33
N GLU A 224 -1.22 12.90 -17.87
CA GLU A 224 -1.36 14.26 -17.34
C GLU A 224 -1.99 14.20 -15.95
N ILE A 225 -2.92 13.27 -15.72
CA ILE A 225 -3.52 13.05 -14.41
C ILE A 225 -2.54 12.41 -13.44
N GLU A 226 -1.76 11.43 -13.89
CA GLU A 226 -0.67 10.86 -13.10
C GLU A 226 0.27 11.98 -12.59
N ALA A 227 0.67 12.89 -13.49
CA ALA A 227 1.53 14.02 -13.14
C ALA A 227 0.88 14.97 -12.11
N LEU A 228 -0.43 15.24 -12.23
CA LEU A 228 -1.18 16.08 -11.27
C LEU A 228 -1.28 15.44 -9.89
N PHE A 229 -1.53 14.14 -9.82
CA PHE A 229 -1.56 13.40 -8.56
C PHE A 229 -0.20 13.45 -7.88
N GLN A 230 0.86 13.11 -8.61
CA GLN A 230 2.23 13.15 -8.11
C GLN A 230 2.64 14.55 -7.65
N TYR A 231 2.28 15.59 -8.43
CA TYR A 231 2.49 16.98 -8.06
C TYR A 231 1.84 17.30 -6.71
N TYR A 232 0.57 16.95 -6.52
CA TYR A 232 -0.14 17.24 -5.27
C TYR A 232 0.52 16.53 -4.08
N CYS A 233 0.74 15.22 -4.20
CA CYS A 233 1.37 14.39 -3.17
C CYS A 233 2.76 14.92 -2.79
N HIS A 234 3.56 15.33 -3.78
CA HIS A 234 4.89 15.89 -3.53
C HIS A 234 4.82 17.28 -2.89
N ARG A 235 4.02 18.18 -3.45
CA ARG A 235 3.98 19.59 -3.07
C ARG A 235 3.38 19.82 -1.68
N TYR A 236 2.32 19.07 -1.35
CA TYR A 236 1.56 19.26 -0.11
C TYR A 236 1.81 18.16 0.92
N GLY A 237 2.16 16.95 0.46
CA GLY A 237 2.46 15.82 1.32
C GLY A 237 3.95 15.56 1.57
N ALA A 238 4.85 16.18 0.78
CA ALA A 238 6.27 15.82 0.69
C ALA A 238 6.51 14.32 0.41
N MET A 239 5.59 13.69 -0.31
CA MET A 239 5.69 12.32 -0.80
C MET A 239 6.53 12.32 -2.07
N ARG A 240 7.83 12.01 -1.93
CA ARG A 240 8.76 11.96 -3.08
C ARG A 240 8.62 10.68 -3.90
N HIS A 241 8.17 9.61 -3.27
CA HIS A 241 7.84 8.34 -3.90
C HIS A 241 6.33 8.18 -3.94
N MET A 242 5.84 7.53 -4.99
CA MET A 242 4.53 6.89 -4.97
C MET A 242 4.70 5.46 -4.47
N SER A 243 3.66 4.91 -3.85
CA SER A 243 3.68 3.56 -3.29
C SER A 243 3.77 2.49 -4.39
N TYR A 244 3.31 2.82 -5.59
CA TYR A 244 3.36 2.01 -6.81
C TYR A 244 3.21 2.93 -8.03
N THR A 245 3.43 2.39 -9.24
CA THR A 245 3.17 3.12 -10.49
C THR A 245 1.69 3.48 -10.58
N CYS A 246 1.38 4.76 -10.79
CA CYS A 246 0.01 5.23 -10.88
C CYS A 246 -0.73 4.57 -12.06
N ILE A 247 -1.95 4.12 -11.80
CA ILE A 247 -2.82 3.49 -12.79
C ILE A 247 -3.88 4.51 -13.16
N CYS A 248 -3.74 5.14 -14.32
CA CYS A 248 -4.70 6.13 -14.81
C CYS A 248 -5.44 5.54 -16.00
N ALA A 249 -6.49 4.78 -15.77
CA ALA A 249 -7.18 4.06 -16.85
C ALA A 249 -8.50 4.74 -17.24
N THR A 250 -8.73 4.88 -18.56
CA THR A 250 -9.97 5.42 -19.13
C THR A 250 -10.57 4.55 -20.23
N GLY A 251 -11.89 4.61 -20.39
CA GLY A 251 -12.61 3.89 -21.44
C GLY A 251 -12.62 2.38 -21.17
N GLU A 252 -11.99 1.59 -22.06
CA GLU A 252 -11.86 0.14 -21.89
C GLU A 252 -10.66 -0.27 -21.01
N ASN A 253 -9.67 0.62 -20.85
CA ASN A 253 -8.45 0.38 -20.05
C ASN A 253 -8.70 -0.03 -18.58
N PRO A 254 -9.76 0.44 -17.88
CA PRO A 254 -10.09 -0.02 -16.53
C PRO A 254 -10.25 -1.54 -16.40
N ALA A 255 -10.51 -2.27 -17.50
CA ALA A 255 -10.54 -3.74 -17.51
C ALA A 255 -9.14 -4.40 -17.42
N THR A 256 -8.06 -3.62 -17.48
CA THR A 256 -6.67 -4.03 -17.27
C THR A 256 -6.21 -3.59 -15.88
N LEU A 257 -6.15 -4.54 -14.94
CA LEU A 257 -6.05 -4.24 -13.51
C LEU A 257 -4.81 -3.42 -13.10
N HIS A 258 -3.64 -3.73 -13.66
CA HIS A 258 -2.38 -3.00 -13.42
C HIS A 258 -1.94 -2.25 -14.68
N TYR A 259 -2.85 -1.48 -15.28
CA TYR A 259 -2.54 -0.52 -16.36
C TYR A 259 -1.52 0.55 -15.87
N GLY A 260 -0.91 1.32 -16.78
CA GLY A 260 0.05 2.39 -16.42
C GLY A 260 1.52 1.97 -16.35
N HIS A 261 1.82 0.67 -16.42
CA HIS A 261 3.21 0.21 -16.55
C HIS A 261 3.81 0.57 -17.93
N ALA A 262 5.11 0.40 -18.11
CA ALA A 262 5.84 0.82 -19.32
C ALA A 262 5.32 0.25 -20.66
N GLY A 263 4.55 -0.85 -20.65
CA GLY A 263 3.95 -1.43 -21.86
C GLY A 263 2.54 -0.90 -22.17
N ALA A 264 1.94 -0.16 -21.25
CA ALA A 264 0.62 0.45 -21.35
C ALA A 264 0.64 1.77 -20.53
N PRO A 265 1.41 2.78 -20.95
CA PRO A 265 2.04 3.76 -20.07
C PRO A 265 1.18 5.00 -19.79
N ASN A 266 -0.12 4.84 -19.54
CA ASN A 266 -1.05 5.95 -19.32
C ASN A 266 -1.07 6.95 -20.49
N ASP A 267 -1.11 6.48 -21.74
CA ASP A 267 -0.99 7.32 -22.94
C ASP A 267 -2.29 7.50 -23.73
N ARG A 268 -3.43 7.01 -23.23
CA ARG A 268 -4.71 7.21 -23.91
C ARG A 268 -5.24 8.63 -23.65
N GLN A 269 -5.80 9.22 -24.70
CA GLN A 269 -6.54 10.48 -24.61
C GLN A 269 -7.95 10.24 -24.05
N PHE A 270 -8.42 11.12 -23.18
CA PHE A 270 -9.76 11.09 -22.62
C PHE A 270 -10.82 11.35 -23.68
N ILE A 271 -11.91 10.59 -23.60
CA ILE A 271 -13.13 10.84 -24.34
C ILE A 271 -14.23 11.11 -23.33
N SER A 272 -14.99 12.19 -23.52
CA SER A 272 -16.02 12.66 -22.57
C SER A 272 -16.97 11.59 -22.00
N LYS A 273 -17.31 10.54 -22.77
CA LYS A 273 -18.22 9.47 -22.34
C LYS A 273 -17.55 8.36 -21.54
N ASP A 274 -16.23 8.37 -21.44
CA ASP A 274 -15.49 7.30 -20.80
C ASP A 274 -15.70 7.29 -19.29
N MET A 275 -15.56 6.09 -18.75
CA MET A 275 -15.37 5.87 -17.34
C MET A 275 -13.88 5.98 -17.00
N CYS A 276 -13.53 6.63 -15.90
CA CYS A 276 -12.18 6.59 -15.32
C CYS A 276 -12.13 5.53 -14.22
N LEU A 277 -10.96 4.92 -14.08
CA LEU A 277 -10.54 4.16 -12.91
C LEU A 277 -9.11 4.60 -12.62
N PHE A 278 -8.97 5.44 -11.60
CA PHE A 278 -7.68 5.98 -11.17
C PHE A 278 -7.28 5.37 -9.85
N ASP A 279 -6.27 4.51 -9.90
CA ASP A 279 -5.70 3.81 -8.76
C ASP A 279 -4.29 4.37 -8.52
N MET A 280 -4.18 5.18 -7.48
CA MET A 280 -2.98 5.96 -7.17
C MET A 280 -2.81 6.18 -5.67
N GLY A 281 -1.57 6.03 -5.20
CA GLY A 281 -1.22 6.13 -3.80
C GLY A 281 0.19 6.70 -3.58
N GLY A 282 0.29 7.71 -2.70
CA GLY A 282 1.56 8.31 -2.31
C GLY A 282 2.23 7.59 -1.13
N GLU A 283 3.56 7.67 -1.08
CA GLU A 283 4.37 7.13 0.02
C GLU A 283 4.99 8.28 0.84
N TYR A 284 4.74 8.29 2.15
CA TYR A 284 5.41 9.22 3.08
C TYR A 284 6.29 8.46 4.03
N TYR A 285 7.60 8.73 3.94
CA TYR A 285 8.61 8.10 4.79
C TYR A 285 8.49 6.56 4.78
N CYS A 286 8.43 5.97 3.58
CA CYS A 286 8.21 4.54 3.34
C CYS A 286 6.85 3.97 3.75
N TYR A 287 5.92 4.73 4.35
CA TYR A 287 4.55 4.24 4.60
C TYR A 287 3.66 4.52 3.39
N ALA A 288 2.92 3.49 2.97
CA ALA A 288 2.11 3.51 1.77
C ALA A 288 0.70 4.07 1.99
N SER A 289 0.05 4.41 0.89
CA SER A 289 -1.40 4.49 0.78
C SER A 289 -1.80 3.90 -0.57
N ASP A 290 -3.03 3.40 -0.66
CA ASP A 290 -3.55 2.74 -1.86
C ASP A 290 -5.04 3.09 -2.04
N ILE A 291 -5.36 3.87 -3.06
CA ILE A 291 -6.72 4.42 -3.22
C ILE A 291 -7.08 4.38 -4.69
N THR A 292 -8.21 3.73 -4.97
CA THR A 292 -8.86 3.74 -6.27
C THR A 292 -10.13 4.58 -6.25
N CYS A 293 -10.24 5.47 -7.24
CA CYS A 293 -11.43 6.25 -7.53
C CYS A 293 -11.89 5.99 -8.97
N SER A 294 -13.13 5.52 -9.12
CA SER A 294 -13.81 5.51 -10.42
C SER A 294 -14.83 6.65 -10.51
N PHE A 295 -14.82 7.39 -11.62
CA PHE A 295 -15.76 8.48 -11.92
C PHE A 295 -15.83 8.74 -13.44
N PRO A 296 -16.94 9.29 -13.97
CA PRO A 296 -17.08 9.58 -15.39
C PRO A 296 -16.22 10.78 -15.79
N VAL A 297 -15.56 10.74 -16.96
CA VAL A 297 -14.78 11.89 -17.48
C VAL A 297 -15.63 13.16 -17.57
N SER A 298 -16.90 13.02 -17.99
CA SER A 298 -17.87 14.11 -18.10
C SER A 298 -18.33 14.72 -16.77
N GLY A 299 -18.01 14.08 -15.64
CA GLY A 299 -18.57 14.40 -14.33
C GLY A 299 -20.05 14.03 -14.16
N HIS A 300 -20.65 13.26 -15.08
CA HIS A 300 -22.03 12.77 -15.00
C HIS A 300 -22.11 11.29 -15.40
N PHE A 301 -22.70 10.46 -14.54
CA PHE A 301 -22.79 9.02 -14.81
C PHE A 301 -23.85 8.74 -15.89
N THR A 302 -23.52 7.91 -16.87
CA THR A 302 -24.55 7.25 -17.70
C THR A 302 -25.31 6.22 -16.87
N ASN A 303 -26.43 5.72 -17.40
CA ASN A 303 -27.20 4.68 -16.74
C ASN A 303 -26.37 3.41 -16.52
N GLU A 304 -25.65 2.96 -17.54
CA GLU A 304 -24.78 1.78 -17.48
C GLU A 304 -23.64 1.97 -16.48
N GLN A 305 -23.00 3.15 -16.46
CA GLN A 305 -21.93 3.46 -15.50
C GLN A 305 -22.47 3.47 -14.06
N ARG A 306 -23.62 4.12 -13.81
CA ARG A 306 -24.24 4.20 -12.48
C ARG A 306 -24.60 2.82 -11.95
N ILE A 307 -25.21 1.97 -12.77
CA ILE A 307 -25.57 0.59 -12.37
C ILE A 307 -24.35 -0.18 -11.86
N ILE A 308 -23.25 -0.16 -12.61
CA ILE A 308 -22.03 -0.89 -12.23
C ILE A 308 -21.34 -0.23 -11.05
N TYR A 309 -21.32 1.10 -11.01
CA TYR A 309 -20.74 1.84 -9.91
C TYR A 309 -21.43 1.56 -8.57
N GLU A 310 -22.76 1.63 -8.55
CA GLU A 310 -23.56 1.39 -7.35
C GLU A 310 -23.43 -0.08 -6.88
N ALA A 311 -23.30 -1.04 -7.80
CA ALA A 311 -23.03 -2.44 -7.46
C ALA A 311 -21.69 -2.61 -6.72
N VAL A 312 -20.62 -1.96 -7.21
CA VAL A 312 -19.30 -2.00 -6.58
C VAL A 312 -19.30 -1.24 -5.25
N LEU A 313 -19.99 -0.10 -5.18
CA LEU A 313 -20.12 0.68 -3.95
C LEU A 313 -20.83 -0.11 -2.87
N ASP A 314 -21.93 -0.80 -3.21
CA ASP A 314 -22.66 -1.63 -2.26
C ASP A 314 -21.79 -2.79 -1.75
N ALA A 315 -21.09 -3.51 -2.65
CA ALA A 315 -20.15 -4.56 -2.25
C ALA A 315 -19.08 -4.04 -1.28
N ASN A 316 -18.48 -2.88 -1.57
CA ASN A 316 -17.51 -2.25 -0.67
C ASN A 316 -18.14 -1.94 0.71
N ARG A 317 -19.32 -1.33 0.74
CA ARG A 317 -19.99 -0.94 1.99
C ARG A 317 -20.50 -2.14 2.79
N GLN A 318 -20.92 -3.23 2.14
CA GLN A 318 -21.30 -4.46 2.82
C GLN A 318 -20.09 -5.12 3.48
N VAL A 319 -18.94 -5.20 2.79
CA VAL A 319 -17.68 -5.66 3.39
C VAL A 319 -17.28 -4.78 4.56
N MET A 320 -17.24 -3.45 4.37
CA MET A 320 -16.82 -2.51 5.41
C MET A 320 -17.68 -2.55 6.68
N LYS A 321 -18.98 -2.86 6.56
CA LYS A 321 -19.88 -3.08 7.71
C LYS A 321 -19.71 -4.45 8.38
N SER A 322 -19.04 -5.39 7.73
CA SER A 322 -18.91 -6.78 8.18
C SER A 322 -17.54 -7.09 8.75
N VAL A 323 -16.51 -6.32 8.40
CA VAL A 323 -15.15 -6.49 8.92
C VAL A 323 -15.06 -6.18 10.41
N GLN A 324 -14.48 -7.10 11.17
CA GLN A 324 -14.14 -6.98 12.59
C GLN A 324 -13.16 -8.10 12.95
N PRO A 325 -12.56 -8.11 14.15
CA PRO A 325 -11.69 -9.20 14.58
C PRO A 325 -12.37 -10.59 14.47
N ASN A 326 -11.58 -11.57 14.06
CA ASN A 326 -11.95 -12.98 13.81
C ASN A 326 -12.83 -13.26 12.59
N VAL A 327 -13.19 -12.26 11.79
CA VAL A 327 -13.86 -12.48 10.50
C VAL A 327 -12.85 -12.98 9.47
N SER A 328 -13.22 -13.96 8.66
CA SER A 328 -12.41 -14.50 7.57
C SER A 328 -12.35 -13.54 6.39
N TRP A 329 -11.15 -13.21 5.91
CA TRP A 329 -11.00 -12.39 4.70
C TRP A 329 -11.53 -13.08 3.44
N VAL A 330 -11.51 -14.42 3.41
CA VAL A 330 -12.12 -15.22 2.34
C VAL A 330 -13.63 -14.99 2.31
N ASP A 331 -14.28 -14.96 3.48
CA ASP A 331 -15.73 -14.76 3.56
C ASP A 331 -16.12 -13.35 3.10
N MET A 332 -15.28 -12.35 3.36
CA MET A 332 -15.48 -10.99 2.85
C MET A 332 -15.39 -10.94 1.31
N HIS A 333 -14.44 -11.66 0.71
CA HIS A 333 -14.37 -11.77 -0.75
C HIS A 333 -15.63 -12.41 -1.33
N LEU A 334 -16.11 -13.49 -0.72
CA LEU A 334 -17.35 -14.17 -1.13
C LEU A 334 -18.59 -13.28 -0.93
N LEU A 335 -18.62 -12.46 0.13
CA LEU A 335 -19.66 -11.45 0.35
C LEU A 335 -19.69 -10.43 -0.79
N ALA A 336 -18.53 -9.86 -1.14
CA ALA A 336 -18.43 -8.90 -2.24
C ALA A 336 -18.89 -9.51 -3.58
N GLU A 337 -18.43 -10.73 -3.90
CA GLU A 337 -18.85 -11.42 -5.13
C GLU A 337 -20.36 -11.68 -5.18
N ARG A 338 -20.95 -12.13 -4.06
CA ARG A 338 -22.40 -12.36 -3.98
C ARG A 338 -23.16 -11.07 -4.22
N THR A 339 -22.79 -9.98 -3.52
CA THR A 339 -23.41 -8.67 -3.70
C THR A 339 -23.33 -8.22 -5.16
N GLN A 340 -22.15 -8.33 -5.79
CA GLN A 340 -21.97 -7.97 -7.19
C GLN A 340 -22.86 -8.79 -8.13
N LEU A 341 -22.94 -10.11 -7.93
CA LEU A 341 -23.80 -10.98 -8.75
C LEU A 341 -25.29 -10.67 -8.59
N GLU A 342 -25.74 -10.32 -7.38
CA GLU A 342 -27.12 -9.89 -7.13
C GLU A 342 -27.47 -8.62 -7.92
N HIS A 343 -26.58 -7.63 -7.92
CA HIS A 343 -26.74 -6.41 -8.73
C HIS A 343 -26.69 -6.69 -10.24
N LEU A 344 -25.73 -7.50 -10.69
CA LEU A 344 -25.61 -7.89 -12.11
C LEU A 344 -26.84 -8.67 -12.59
N LYS A 345 -27.43 -9.49 -11.72
CA LYS A 345 -28.68 -10.22 -12.01
C LYS A 345 -29.86 -9.26 -12.08
N ALA A 346 -29.96 -8.30 -11.15
CA ALA A 346 -31.01 -7.28 -11.17
C ALA A 346 -30.96 -6.40 -12.43
N ALA A 347 -29.75 -6.10 -12.92
CA ALA A 347 -29.53 -5.37 -14.17
C ALA A 347 -29.68 -6.25 -15.43
N GLY A 348 -29.90 -7.56 -15.27
CA GLY A 348 -30.10 -8.52 -16.37
C GLY A 348 -28.84 -8.90 -17.13
N LEU A 349 -27.64 -8.62 -16.61
CA LEU A 349 -26.37 -9.05 -17.22
C LEU A 349 -26.13 -10.55 -17.00
N VAL A 350 -26.58 -11.07 -15.85
CA VAL A 350 -26.55 -12.50 -15.53
C VAL A 350 -27.95 -13.02 -15.21
N GLN A 351 -28.15 -14.34 -15.32
CA GLN A 351 -29.44 -15.01 -15.11
C GLN A 351 -29.26 -16.36 -14.41
N GLY A 352 -30.30 -16.86 -13.73
CA GLY A 352 -30.24 -18.12 -12.97
C GLY A 352 -30.18 -17.90 -11.46
N ASP A 353 -29.80 -18.94 -10.71
CA ASP A 353 -29.70 -18.91 -9.25
C ASP A 353 -28.34 -18.37 -8.76
N ILE A 354 -28.34 -17.55 -7.70
CA ILE A 354 -27.11 -16.91 -7.20
C ILE A 354 -26.18 -17.94 -6.56
N ASP A 355 -26.70 -18.94 -5.84
CA ASP A 355 -25.86 -19.94 -5.20
C ASP A 355 -25.22 -20.86 -6.25
N GLU A 356 -25.93 -21.18 -7.34
CA GLU A 356 -25.34 -21.86 -8.49
C GLU A 356 -24.21 -21.05 -9.14
N MET A 357 -24.38 -19.73 -9.30
CA MET A 357 -23.33 -18.84 -9.82
C MET A 357 -22.12 -18.79 -8.89
N MET A 358 -22.33 -18.71 -7.58
CA MET A 358 -21.26 -18.72 -6.57
C MET A 358 -20.48 -20.03 -6.59
N ASN A 359 -21.18 -21.17 -6.69
CA ASN A 359 -20.56 -22.49 -6.81
C ASN A 359 -19.73 -22.63 -8.09
N ALA A 360 -20.20 -22.06 -9.20
CA ALA A 360 -19.47 -22.00 -10.46
C ALA A 360 -18.32 -20.96 -10.46
N ARG A 361 -18.13 -20.22 -9.36
CA ARG A 361 -17.17 -19.11 -9.24
C ARG A 361 -17.35 -18.04 -10.32
N LEU A 362 -18.60 -17.78 -10.73
CA LEU A 362 -18.93 -16.78 -11.76
C LEU A 362 -18.48 -15.37 -11.36
N GLY A 363 -18.49 -15.04 -10.06
CA GLY A 363 -18.00 -13.74 -9.56
C GLY A 363 -16.57 -13.42 -10.02
N ALA A 364 -15.71 -14.44 -10.09
CA ALA A 364 -14.32 -14.29 -10.53
C ALA A 364 -14.15 -13.90 -12.00
N LEU A 365 -15.20 -14.03 -12.82
CA LEU A 365 -15.24 -13.48 -14.18
C LEU A 365 -15.22 -11.95 -14.15
N PHE A 366 -16.01 -11.37 -13.25
CA PHE A 366 -16.20 -9.93 -13.13
C PHE A 366 -15.25 -9.28 -12.11
N MET A 367 -14.73 -10.04 -11.14
CA MET A 367 -13.72 -9.63 -10.18
C MET A 367 -12.58 -10.67 -10.11
N PRO A 368 -11.64 -10.68 -11.07
CA PRO A 368 -10.60 -11.72 -11.15
C PRO A 368 -9.46 -11.58 -10.13
N HIS A 369 -9.38 -10.44 -9.43
CA HIS A 369 -8.40 -10.18 -8.37
C HIS A 369 -8.95 -10.48 -6.97
N GLY A 370 -8.08 -10.46 -5.97
CA GLY A 370 -8.49 -10.57 -4.56
C GLY A 370 -9.24 -9.32 -4.09
N LEU A 371 -10.10 -9.45 -3.08
CA LEU A 371 -10.89 -8.33 -2.54
C LEU A 371 -10.02 -7.19 -1.95
N GLY A 372 -8.80 -7.52 -1.54
CA GLY A 372 -7.87 -6.59 -0.95
C GLY A 372 -6.73 -7.29 -0.24
N HIS A 373 -5.85 -6.50 0.36
CA HIS A 373 -4.56 -6.95 0.88
C HIS A 373 -4.10 -6.10 2.06
N LEU A 374 -3.21 -6.68 2.87
CA LEU A 374 -2.56 -5.93 3.93
C LEU A 374 -1.79 -4.74 3.33
N ILE A 375 -1.79 -3.61 4.03
CA ILE A 375 -1.07 -2.40 3.64
C ILE A 375 -0.26 -1.86 4.83
N GLY A 376 0.91 -1.30 4.57
CA GLY A 376 1.80 -0.77 5.61
C GLY A 376 2.97 0.01 5.02
N ILE A 377 4.19 -0.49 5.22
CA ILE A 377 5.38 0.08 4.56
C ILE A 377 5.38 -0.28 3.08
N ASP A 378 4.92 -1.48 2.73
CA ASP A 378 4.69 -1.86 1.35
C ASP A 378 3.20 -1.77 1.03
N THR A 379 2.86 -1.45 -0.23
CA THR A 379 1.47 -1.41 -0.73
C THR A 379 0.81 -2.77 -0.54
N HIS A 380 1.42 -3.82 -1.12
CA HIS A 380 1.15 -5.21 -0.77
C HIS A 380 2.03 -5.60 0.42
N ASP A 381 1.54 -5.36 1.63
CA ASP A 381 2.30 -5.57 2.85
C ASP A 381 2.46 -7.04 3.21
N VAL A 382 3.52 -7.33 3.94
CA VAL A 382 3.93 -8.70 4.28
C VAL A 382 2.96 -9.40 5.24
N GLY A 383 3.06 -10.74 5.28
CA GLY A 383 2.39 -11.55 6.31
C GLY A 383 1.04 -12.12 5.92
N GLY A 384 0.60 -11.93 4.67
CA GLY A 384 -0.66 -12.47 4.17
C GLY A 384 -0.76 -14.00 4.19
N TYR A 385 0.36 -14.70 3.97
CA TYR A 385 0.48 -16.16 3.97
C TYR A 385 1.72 -16.65 4.75
N LEU A 386 1.76 -16.40 6.06
CA LEU A 386 2.69 -17.11 6.94
C LEU A 386 2.14 -18.50 7.27
N ASP A 387 3.01 -19.49 7.52
CA ASP A 387 2.60 -20.83 7.94
C ASP A 387 1.64 -20.76 9.15
N PRO A 388 0.50 -21.49 9.17
CA PRO A 388 0.07 -22.56 8.26
C PRO A 388 -0.83 -22.14 7.08
N HIS A 389 -0.88 -20.85 6.74
CA HIS A 389 -1.81 -20.34 5.73
C HIS A 389 -1.41 -20.77 4.29
N THR A 390 -2.34 -21.39 3.57
CA THR A 390 -2.17 -21.79 2.16
C THR A 390 -3.13 -21.06 1.21
N ARG A 391 -2.65 -20.73 0.01
CA ARG A 391 -3.41 -20.02 -1.01
C ARG A 391 -4.41 -20.96 -1.69
N SER A 392 -5.64 -20.49 -1.89
CA SER A 392 -6.66 -21.24 -2.64
C SER A 392 -6.25 -21.43 -4.10
N THR A 393 -6.77 -22.48 -4.75
CA THR A 393 -6.60 -22.70 -6.19
C THR A 393 -7.82 -22.25 -7.01
N LEU A 394 -8.93 -21.89 -6.34
CA LEU A 394 -10.19 -21.51 -7.00
C LEU A 394 -10.08 -20.12 -7.67
N PRO A 395 -10.80 -19.89 -8.80
CA PRO A 395 -10.91 -18.57 -9.42
C PRO A 395 -11.35 -17.48 -8.43
N GLY A 396 -10.77 -16.28 -8.57
CA GLY A 396 -10.91 -15.16 -7.62
C GLY A 396 -10.08 -15.38 -6.37
N LEU A 397 -10.39 -16.42 -5.60
CA LEU A 397 -9.75 -16.72 -4.30
C LEU A 397 -8.25 -16.98 -4.38
N LYS A 398 -7.74 -17.54 -5.49
CA LYS A 398 -6.30 -17.72 -5.70
C LYS A 398 -5.53 -16.39 -5.72
N SER A 399 -6.22 -15.30 -6.08
CA SER A 399 -5.65 -13.95 -6.21
C SER A 399 -5.71 -13.16 -4.89
N LEU A 400 -6.36 -13.66 -3.84
CA LEU A 400 -6.34 -13.02 -2.51
C LEU A 400 -4.91 -12.94 -1.98
N ARG A 401 -4.49 -11.79 -1.47
CA ARG A 401 -3.13 -11.66 -0.87
C ARG A 401 -3.07 -12.08 0.59
N THR A 402 -4.21 -12.40 1.19
CA THR A 402 -4.29 -13.04 2.50
C THR A 402 -5.56 -13.89 2.61
N ASN A 403 -5.51 -14.96 3.41
CA ASN A 403 -6.70 -15.74 3.80
C ASN A 403 -6.89 -15.73 5.33
N ARG A 404 -6.28 -14.75 6.02
CA ARG A 404 -6.24 -14.69 7.47
C ARG A 404 -7.63 -14.36 8.03
N LEU A 405 -7.83 -14.77 9.28
CA LEU A 405 -8.81 -14.11 10.12
C LEU A 405 -8.28 -12.71 10.43
N LEU A 406 -9.15 -11.71 10.30
CA LEU A 406 -8.82 -10.33 10.62
C LEU A 406 -8.50 -10.21 12.12
N LYS A 407 -7.48 -9.42 12.45
CA LYS A 407 -7.12 -9.10 13.83
C LYS A 407 -7.11 -7.60 14.00
N GLU A 408 -7.40 -7.14 15.22
CA GLU A 408 -7.24 -5.74 15.59
C GLU A 408 -5.85 -5.23 15.17
N ARG A 409 -5.78 -3.98 14.69
CA ARG A 409 -4.57 -3.30 14.21
C ARG A 409 -4.00 -3.80 12.89
N MET A 410 -4.64 -4.76 12.21
CA MET A 410 -4.37 -5.00 10.79
C MET A 410 -4.86 -3.80 9.97
N CYS A 411 -4.03 -3.33 9.04
CA CYS A 411 -4.44 -2.38 8.00
C CYS A 411 -4.61 -3.15 6.69
N ILE A 412 -5.73 -2.94 6.01
CA ILE A 412 -6.12 -3.72 4.83
C ILE A 412 -6.90 -2.85 3.83
N THR A 413 -6.74 -3.10 2.54
CA THR A 413 -7.56 -2.50 1.48
C THR A 413 -8.91 -3.24 1.36
N ILE A 414 -9.98 -2.50 1.07
CA ILE A 414 -11.25 -3.04 0.58
C ILE A 414 -11.44 -2.47 -0.82
N GLU A 415 -11.20 -3.28 -1.85
CA GLU A 415 -11.10 -2.84 -3.23
C GLU A 415 -11.95 -3.65 -4.22
N PRO A 416 -13.23 -3.97 -3.94
CA PRO A 416 -14.03 -4.71 -4.91
C PRO A 416 -14.11 -3.97 -6.24
N GLY A 417 -14.23 -4.73 -7.32
CA GLY A 417 -14.42 -4.18 -8.65
C GLY A 417 -15.21 -5.10 -9.57
N ILE A 418 -15.83 -4.51 -10.59
CA ILE A 418 -16.51 -5.21 -11.68
C ILE A 418 -15.84 -4.75 -12.98
N TYR A 419 -15.36 -5.70 -13.78
CA TYR A 419 -14.68 -5.44 -15.04
C TYR A 419 -15.31 -6.22 -16.18
N PHE A 420 -15.37 -5.58 -17.35
CA PHE A 420 -15.80 -6.18 -18.60
C PHE A 420 -14.59 -6.52 -19.46
N ASN A 421 -13.74 -7.42 -18.94
CA ASN A 421 -12.54 -7.84 -19.66
C ASN A 421 -12.91 -8.75 -20.84
N GLN A 422 -12.68 -8.27 -22.06
CA GLN A 422 -13.10 -8.96 -23.28
C GLN A 422 -12.52 -10.38 -23.40
N ALA A 423 -11.27 -10.60 -22.99
CA ALA A 423 -10.66 -11.92 -23.07
C ALA A 423 -11.34 -12.91 -22.11
N LEU A 424 -11.54 -12.51 -20.86
CA LEU A 424 -12.23 -13.35 -19.86
C LEU A 424 -13.69 -13.62 -20.25
N LEU A 425 -14.39 -12.61 -20.77
CA LEU A 425 -15.76 -12.75 -21.27
C LEU A 425 -15.83 -13.73 -22.45
N ASN A 426 -14.89 -13.65 -23.40
CA ASN A 426 -14.83 -14.57 -24.53
C ASN A 426 -14.62 -16.02 -24.08
N ASP A 427 -13.73 -16.26 -23.12
CA ASP A 427 -13.52 -17.59 -22.55
C ASP A 427 -14.79 -18.10 -21.85
N ALA A 428 -15.46 -17.23 -21.07
CA ALA A 428 -16.68 -17.59 -20.36
C ALA A 428 -17.87 -17.87 -21.30
N TYR A 429 -18.01 -17.14 -22.41
CA TYR A 429 -19.03 -17.41 -23.43
C TYR A 429 -18.85 -18.77 -24.11
N ASN A 430 -17.62 -19.29 -24.17
CA ASN A 430 -17.30 -20.59 -24.74
C ASN A 430 -17.24 -21.72 -23.70
N ASN A 431 -17.60 -21.46 -22.44
CA ASN A 431 -17.65 -22.44 -21.38
C ASN A 431 -19.10 -22.72 -20.96
N ASP A 432 -19.61 -23.92 -21.23
CA ASP A 432 -20.99 -24.31 -20.94
C ASP A 432 -21.39 -24.18 -19.46
N GLU A 433 -20.44 -24.29 -18.53
CA GLU A 433 -20.71 -24.13 -17.10
C GLU A 433 -21.01 -22.67 -16.72
N LEU A 434 -20.41 -21.71 -17.43
CA LEU A 434 -20.56 -20.27 -17.17
C LEU A 434 -21.54 -19.59 -18.12
N SER A 435 -21.49 -19.93 -19.41
CA SER A 435 -22.25 -19.28 -20.48
C SER A 435 -23.76 -19.32 -20.26
N LYS A 436 -24.28 -20.38 -19.62
CA LYS A 436 -25.70 -20.50 -19.25
C LYS A 436 -26.21 -19.36 -18.35
N PHE A 437 -25.32 -18.75 -17.58
CA PHE A 437 -25.64 -17.63 -16.68
C PHE A 437 -25.48 -16.26 -17.35
N LEU A 438 -24.90 -16.16 -18.55
CA LEU A 438 -24.48 -14.88 -19.14
C LEU A 438 -25.45 -14.41 -20.24
N ASN A 439 -25.96 -13.18 -20.09
CA ASN A 439 -26.77 -12.53 -21.12
C ASN A 439 -25.87 -11.68 -22.03
N LYS A 440 -25.19 -12.34 -22.99
CA LYS A 440 -24.21 -11.68 -23.88
C LYS A 440 -24.69 -10.37 -24.50
N ASN A 441 -25.89 -10.35 -25.08
CA ASN A 441 -26.45 -9.14 -25.72
C ASN A 441 -26.67 -7.97 -24.74
N VAL A 442 -26.83 -8.26 -23.44
CA VAL A 442 -26.93 -7.23 -22.40
C VAL A 442 -25.54 -6.80 -21.98
N ILE A 443 -24.65 -7.75 -21.70
CA ILE A 443 -23.24 -7.50 -21.30
C ILE A 443 -22.51 -6.66 -22.35
N ASP A 444 -22.71 -6.93 -23.65
CA ASP A 444 -22.04 -6.21 -24.73
C ASP A 444 -22.32 -4.68 -24.69
N LYS A 445 -23.44 -4.26 -24.09
CA LYS A 445 -23.75 -2.82 -23.89
C LYS A 445 -22.88 -2.16 -22.83
N TYR A 446 -22.32 -2.92 -21.90
CA TYR A 446 -21.50 -2.44 -20.78
C TYR A 446 -20.00 -2.47 -21.07
N LEU A 447 -19.55 -3.01 -22.20
CA LEU A 447 -18.11 -3.08 -22.55
C LEU A 447 -17.43 -1.70 -22.47
N HIS A 448 -18.14 -0.64 -22.88
CA HIS A 448 -17.64 0.74 -22.83
C HIS A 448 -17.41 1.29 -21.42
N VAL A 449 -17.97 0.65 -20.38
CA VAL A 449 -17.68 1.00 -18.99
C VAL A 449 -16.24 0.61 -18.64
N GLY A 450 -15.69 -0.42 -19.29
CA GLY A 450 -14.39 -1.02 -18.99
C GLY A 450 -14.39 -1.73 -17.65
N GLY A 451 -14.52 -0.97 -16.57
CA GLY A 451 -14.64 -1.47 -15.22
C GLY A 451 -14.73 -0.36 -14.18
N VAL A 452 -15.15 -0.74 -12.99
CA VAL A 452 -15.21 0.11 -11.80
C VAL A 452 -14.49 -0.61 -10.66
N ARG A 453 -13.64 0.10 -9.92
CA ARG A 453 -13.07 -0.34 -8.64
C ARG A 453 -13.23 0.79 -7.63
N ILE A 454 -13.60 0.43 -6.40
CA ILE A 454 -13.69 1.37 -5.28
C ILE A 454 -12.85 0.82 -4.15
N GLU A 455 -11.73 1.51 -3.88
CA GLU A 455 -10.75 1.05 -2.92
C GLU A 455 -10.55 2.02 -1.78
N ASP A 456 -10.76 1.50 -0.57
CA ASP A 456 -10.59 2.19 0.70
C ASP A 456 -9.57 1.46 1.57
N ASN A 457 -8.68 2.20 2.23
CA ASN A 457 -7.82 1.68 3.29
C ASN A 457 -8.56 1.74 4.63
N ILE A 458 -8.51 0.63 5.37
CA ILE A 458 -9.08 0.56 6.71
C ILE A 458 -8.10 0.00 7.73
N VAL A 459 -8.36 0.28 9.01
CA VAL A 459 -7.72 -0.38 10.16
C VAL A 459 -8.77 -1.18 10.90
N ILE A 460 -8.50 -2.45 11.18
CA ILE A 460 -9.40 -3.27 12.02
C ILE A 460 -9.29 -2.77 13.46
N THR A 461 -10.43 -2.43 14.06
CA THR A 461 -10.56 -2.01 15.46
C THR A 461 -11.14 -3.15 16.29
N LYS A 462 -11.36 -2.93 17.59
CA LYS A 462 -11.91 -3.95 18.51
C LYS A 462 -13.27 -4.51 18.07
N ASP A 463 -14.16 -3.68 17.54
CA ASP A 463 -15.56 -4.02 17.23
C ASP A 463 -15.97 -3.61 15.79
N GLY A 464 -15.00 -3.47 14.89
CA GLY A 464 -15.24 -3.08 13.50
C GLY A 464 -13.99 -2.61 12.78
N CYS A 465 -14.08 -1.45 12.10
CA CYS A 465 -12.94 -0.83 11.45
C CYS A 465 -12.95 0.71 11.55
N GLU A 466 -11.79 1.31 11.28
CA GLU A 466 -11.59 2.73 11.07
C GLU A 466 -11.31 2.97 9.58
N LEU A 467 -12.11 3.81 8.92
CA LEU A 467 -11.88 4.22 7.54
C LEU A 467 -10.82 5.33 7.46
N LEU A 468 -9.72 5.08 6.73
CA LEU A 468 -8.63 6.03 6.54
C LEU A 468 -8.85 6.94 5.32
N THR A 469 -9.44 6.40 4.26
CA THR A 469 -9.64 7.06 2.95
C THR A 469 -10.81 8.05 2.97
N LYS A 470 -10.64 9.24 2.37
CA LYS A 470 -11.61 10.36 2.43
C LYS A 470 -11.81 11.06 1.09
N VAL A 471 -12.54 10.39 0.20
CA VAL A 471 -12.92 10.87 -1.14
C VAL A 471 -14.44 10.76 -1.35
N PRO A 472 -15.03 11.48 -2.32
CA PRO A 472 -16.43 11.31 -2.73
C PRO A 472 -16.70 9.86 -3.18
N ARG A 473 -17.82 9.26 -2.77
CA ARG A 473 -18.07 7.82 -2.99
C ARG A 473 -19.47 7.47 -3.50
N SER A 474 -20.51 8.22 -3.20
CA SER A 474 -21.77 8.04 -3.94
C SER A 474 -21.68 8.73 -5.30
N CYS A 475 -22.47 8.26 -6.28
CA CYS A 475 -22.56 8.93 -7.58
C CYS A 475 -22.88 10.42 -7.41
N ASP A 476 -23.84 10.75 -6.54
CA ASP A 476 -24.27 12.13 -6.32
C ASP A 476 -23.17 12.98 -5.67
N GLU A 477 -22.36 12.43 -4.75
CA GLU A 477 -21.21 13.13 -4.19
C GLU A 477 -20.13 13.39 -5.23
N ILE A 478 -19.86 12.43 -6.11
CA ILE A 478 -18.87 12.57 -7.20
C ILE A 478 -19.34 13.63 -8.19
N GLU A 479 -20.58 13.54 -8.68
CA GLU A 479 -21.14 14.53 -9.60
C GLU A 479 -21.15 15.93 -8.98
N GLU A 480 -21.55 16.06 -7.70
CA GLU A 480 -21.52 17.34 -6.98
C GLU A 480 -20.10 17.89 -6.80
N TRP A 481 -19.12 17.04 -6.52
CA TRP A 481 -17.72 17.44 -6.43
C TRP A 481 -17.18 17.93 -7.78
N MET A 482 -17.45 17.18 -8.85
CA MET A 482 -16.94 17.46 -10.20
C MET A 482 -17.61 18.66 -10.88
N LYS A 483 -18.77 19.14 -10.41
CA LYS A 483 -19.37 20.41 -10.88
C LYS A 483 -18.45 21.63 -10.71
N HIS A 484 -17.45 21.55 -9.83
CA HIS A 484 -16.49 22.65 -9.61
C HIS A 484 -15.29 22.64 -10.57
N ASN A 485 -15.24 21.71 -11.52
CA ASN A 485 -14.14 21.52 -12.48
C ASN A 485 -13.92 22.74 -13.41
N ASP A 486 -14.95 23.53 -13.71
CA ASP A 486 -14.84 24.76 -14.52
C ASP A 486 -14.04 25.90 -13.84
N ARG A 487 -13.63 25.73 -12.57
CA ARG A 487 -12.97 26.79 -11.79
C ARG A 487 -11.46 26.92 -12.05
N ASN A 488 -10.86 26.03 -12.84
CA ASN A 488 -9.41 25.97 -13.11
C ASN A 488 -8.55 26.15 -11.85
N VAL A 489 -8.65 25.17 -10.93
CA VAL A 489 -7.85 25.18 -9.68
C VAL A 489 -6.35 25.22 -9.98
N LEU A 490 -5.92 24.53 -11.05
CA LEU A 490 -4.54 24.53 -11.54
C LEU A 490 -4.08 25.89 -12.08
N ASP A 491 -4.81 26.48 -13.03
CA ASP A 491 -4.33 27.69 -13.74
C ASP A 491 -4.28 28.93 -12.84
N LYS A 492 -5.06 28.96 -11.75
CA LYS A 492 -5.04 30.06 -10.78
C LYS A 492 -4.13 29.81 -9.58
N ILE A 493 -3.53 28.61 -9.45
CA ILE A 493 -2.83 28.17 -8.23
C ILE A 493 -3.69 28.51 -6.98
N ASP A 494 -5.00 28.34 -7.09
CA ASP A 494 -5.93 28.76 -6.05
C ASP A 494 -6.12 27.62 -5.05
N TYR A 495 -5.03 27.29 -4.36
CA TYR A 495 -5.05 26.30 -3.27
C TYR A 495 -6.01 26.73 -2.15
N GLN A 496 -6.23 28.04 -1.99
CA GLN A 496 -7.21 28.55 -1.03
C GLN A 496 -8.62 28.08 -1.42
N LEU A 497 -9.01 28.21 -2.68
CA LEU A 497 -10.29 27.69 -3.18
C LEU A 497 -10.38 26.17 -3.05
N PHE A 498 -9.32 25.42 -3.36
CA PHE A 498 -9.30 23.98 -3.15
C PHE A 498 -9.51 23.62 -1.67
N ASP A 499 -8.77 24.28 -0.78
CA ASP A 499 -8.85 24.05 0.66
C ASP A 499 -10.23 24.47 1.21
N GLU A 500 -10.85 25.53 0.70
CA GLU A 500 -12.22 25.93 1.00
C GLU A 500 -13.25 24.88 0.54
N LEU A 501 -13.13 24.37 -0.70
CA LEU A 501 -14.00 23.30 -1.20
C LEU A 501 -13.81 22.03 -0.38
N ASN A 502 -12.57 21.63 -0.13
CA ASN A 502 -12.23 20.46 0.68
C ASN A 502 -12.76 20.60 2.12
N LYS A 503 -12.72 21.82 2.70
CA LYS A 503 -13.31 22.14 4.02
C LYS A 503 -14.83 22.11 4.01
N LYS A 504 -15.46 22.69 3.00
CA LYS A 504 -16.92 22.77 2.85
C LYS A 504 -17.53 21.39 2.64
N TYR A 505 -16.93 20.61 1.76
CA TYR A 505 -17.28 19.21 1.51
C TYR A 505 -16.41 18.30 2.38
N GLN A 506 -16.15 18.68 3.63
CA GLN A 506 -15.58 17.76 4.61
C GLN A 506 -16.56 16.61 4.81
N TYR A 507 -16.38 15.58 4.00
CA TYR A 507 -16.83 14.23 4.25
C TYR A 507 -16.11 13.80 5.54
N GLN A 508 -16.70 14.18 6.67
CA GLN A 508 -16.26 14.07 8.05
C GLN A 508 -14.75 13.87 8.22
N ASN A 509 -14.03 14.96 8.52
CA ASN A 509 -12.59 14.91 8.75
C ASN A 509 -12.17 14.10 10.00
N GLN A 510 -13.09 13.47 10.70
CA GLN A 510 -12.80 12.48 11.74
C GLN A 510 -12.69 11.10 11.09
N TYR A 511 -11.67 10.32 11.46
CA TYR A 511 -11.64 8.91 11.07
C TYR A 511 -12.91 8.24 11.59
N ILE A 512 -13.65 7.60 10.68
CA ILE A 512 -14.98 7.07 10.99
C ILE A 512 -14.76 5.66 11.53
N THR A 513 -15.05 5.46 12.80
CA THR A 513 -15.19 4.12 13.37
C THR A 513 -16.53 3.56 12.95
N ILE A 514 -16.50 2.49 12.16
CA ILE A 514 -17.67 1.74 11.72
C ILE A 514 -17.73 0.49 12.56
N LYS A 515 -18.79 0.38 13.38
CA LYS A 515 -19.06 -0.83 14.15
C LYS A 515 -19.64 -1.90 13.25
N ALA A 516 -19.21 -3.13 13.43
CA ALA A 516 -19.81 -4.25 12.73
C ALA A 516 -21.28 -4.43 13.15
N ASN A 517 -22.14 -4.80 12.21
CA ASN A 517 -23.52 -5.14 12.53
C ASN A 517 -23.54 -6.39 13.42
N SER A 518 -24.26 -6.30 14.56
CA SER A 518 -24.41 -7.36 15.55
C SER A 518 -25.22 -8.55 15.04
#